data_AF-A0A920U501-F1
#
_entry.id   AF-A0A920U501-F1
#
_cell.length_a   1.000
_cell.length_b   1.000
_cell.length_c   1.000
_cell.angle_alpha   90.00
_cell.angle_beta   90.00
_cell.angle_gamma   90.00
#
_symmetry.space_group_name_H-M   'P 1'
#
loop_
_entity.id
_entity.type
_entity.pdbx_description
1 polymer ?
#
loop_
_entity_poly.entity_id
_entity_poly.type
_entity_poly.pdbx_seq_one_letter_code
_entity_poly.pdbx_strand_id
1 'polypeptide(L)' 'MAEQDIALMAHLMRRAGFGASLDEIEAKAAQGYDNVVQELLNPETQEAVEEDLLTRYNPSYHEAAA' A
#
# COMPACT_ATOMS: atom_id res chain seq x y z
N MET A 1 3.23 10.41 -21.50
CA MET A 1 3.27 11.01 -20.15
C MET A 1 2.51 10.11 -19.20
N ALA A 2 1.18 10.05 -19.26
CA ALA A 2 0.38 9.17 -18.38
C ALA A 2 0.85 7.70 -18.30
N GLU A 3 1.11 7.04 -19.44
CA GLU A 3 1.60 5.65 -19.45
C GLU A 3 2.98 5.47 -18.79
N GLN A 4 3.85 6.48 -18.90
CA GLN A 4 5.17 6.47 -18.27
C GLN A 4 5.05 6.67 -16.75
N ASP A 5 4.12 7.53 -16.31
CA ASP A 5 3.84 7.76 -14.89
C ASP A 5 3.25 6.50 -14.23
N ILE A 6 2.33 5.82 -14.92
CA ILE A 6 1.77 4.52 -14.48
C ILE A 6 2.88 3.47 -14.37
N ALA A 7 3.76 3.36 -15.38
CA ALA A 7 4.87 2.40 -15.36
C ALA A 7 5.86 2.69 -14.22
N LEU A 8 6.17 3.97 -13.97
CA LEU A 8 7.04 4.41 -12.88
C LEU A 8 6.40 4.13 -11.51
N MET A 9 5.12 4.43 -11.35
CA MET A 9 4.37 4.16 -10.12
C MET A 9 4.30 2.65 -9.84
N ALA A 10 4.03 1.84 -10.87
CA ALA A 10 4.04 0.38 -10.76
C ALA A 10 5.41 -0.15 -10.30
N HIS A 11 6.49 0.43 -10.79
CA HIS A 11 7.85 0.08 -10.36
C HIS A 11 8.08 0.45 -8.89
N LEU A 12 7.68 1.65 -8.47
CA LEU A 12 7.78 2.10 -7.08
C LEU A 12 7.04 1.15 -6.14
N MET A 13 5.76 0.85 -6.40
CA MET A 13 4.94 0.01 -5.52
C MET A 13 5.48 -1.42 -5.37
N ARG A 14 6.05 -1.98 -6.44
CA ARG A 14 6.73 -3.29 -6.37
C ARG A 14 8.01 -3.25 -5.54
N ARG A 15 8.77 -2.14 -5.60
CA ARG A 15 10.02 -1.99 -4.86
C ARG A 15 9.85 -1.59 -3.41
N ALA A 16 8.78 -0.85 -3.10
CA ALA A 16 8.40 -0.50 -1.73
C ALA A 16 7.85 -1.70 -0.92
N GLY A 17 7.55 -2.83 -1.57
CA GLY A 17 7.13 -4.07 -0.91
C GLY A 17 5.63 -4.20 -0.66
N PHE A 18 4.83 -3.22 -1.07
CA PHE A 18 3.37 -3.23 -0.91
C PHE A 18 2.64 -3.97 -2.05
N GLY A 19 3.18 -3.89 -3.27
CA GLY A 19 2.41 -4.27 -4.46
C GLY A 19 1.17 -3.37 -4.63
N ALA A 20 0.49 -3.49 -5.76
CA ALA A 20 -0.78 -2.80 -6.02
C ALA A 20 -1.45 -3.42 -7.25
N SER A 21 -2.78 -3.41 -7.28
CA SER A 21 -3.57 -3.66 -8.47
C SER A 21 -3.37 -2.55 -9.51
N LEU A 22 -3.80 -2.78 -10.76
CA LEU A 22 -3.68 -1.77 -11.81
C LEU A 22 -4.45 -0.49 -11.46
N ASP A 23 -5.68 -0.63 -10.97
CA ASP A 23 -6.54 0.50 -10.60
C ASP A 23 -5.89 1.36 -9.49
N GLU A 24 -5.26 0.73 -8.50
CA GLU A 24 -4.51 1.44 -7.45
C GLU A 24 -3.26 2.12 -7.99
N ILE A 25 -2.55 1.51 -8.94
CA ILE A 25 -1.39 2.12 -9.60
C ILE A 25 -1.83 3.36 -10.39
N GLU A 26 -2.92 3.28 -11.13
CA GLU A 26 -3.46 4.42 -11.90
C GLU A 26 -3.90 5.56 -10.98
N ALA A 27 -4.59 5.23 -9.88
CA ALA A 27 -4.99 6.22 -8.87
C ALA A 27 -3.77 6.90 -8.23
N LYS A 28 -2.74 6.13 -7.86
CA LYS A 28 -1.49 6.68 -7.29
C LYS A 28 -0.69 7.48 -8.31
N ALA A 29 -0.65 7.05 -9.57
CA ALA A 29 0.00 7.81 -10.64
C ALA A 29 -0.68 9.18 -10.83
N ALA A 30 -2.01 9.25 -10.72
CA ALA A 30 -2.76 10.51 -10.75
C ALA A 30 -2.51 11.42 -9.53
N GLN A 31 -2.14 10.86 -8.36
CA GLN A 31 -1.75 11.62 -7.17
C GLN A 31 -0.36 12.28 -7.31
N GLY A 32 0.47 11.76 -8.22
CA GLY A 32 1.84 12.23 -8.45
C GLY A 32 2.88 11.50 -7.61
N TYR A 33 4.06 11.28 -8.21
CA TYR A 33 5.11 10.44 -7.65
C TYR A 33 5.58 10.89 -6.26
N ASP A 34 5.92 12.17 -6.10
CA ASP A 34 6.49 12.68 -4.85
C ASP A 34 5.52 12.57 -3.68
N ASN A 35 4.21 12.81 -3.92
CA ASN A 35 3.18 12.68 -2.89
C ASN A 35 3.09 11.23 -2.39
N VAL A 36 3.07 10.26 -3.32
CA VAL A 36 3.03 8.84 -2.96
C VAL A 36 4.30 8.42 -2.22
N VAL A 37 5.47 8.94 -2.60
CA VAL A 37 6.71 8.70 -1.85
C VAL A 37 6.62 9.23 -0.42
N GLN A 38 6.06 10.43 -0.22
CA GLN A 38 5.85 10.97 1.13
C GLN A 38 4.90 10.08 1.94
N GLU A 39 3.79 9.60 1.37
CA GLU A 39 2.88 8.67 2.06
C GLU A 39 3.59 7.38 2.47
N LEU A 40 4.41 6.80 1.59
CA LEU A 40 5.13 5.56 1.86
C LEU A 40 6.19 5.73 2.95
N LEU A 41 6.77 6.93 3.09
CA LEU A 41 7.79 7.23 4.09
C LEU A 41 7.22 7.56 5.48
N ASN A 42 5.92 7.85 5.58
CA ASN A 42 5.26 8.24 6.83
C ASN A 42 4.10 7.28 7.15
N PRO A 43 4.37 5.98 7.40
CA PRO A 43 3.33 4.98 7.63
C PRO A 43 2.45 5.28 8.86
N GLU A 44 2.93 6.06 9.82
CA GLU A 44 2.17 6.49 11.00
C GLU A 44 0.96 7.39 10.67
N THR A 45 0.89 7.96 9.46
CA THR A 45 -0.28 8.74 9.02
C THR A 45 -1.40 7.86 8.47
N GLN A 46 -1.15 6.55 8.29
CA GLN A 46 -2.15 5.61 7.84
C GLN A 46 -3.10 5.25 9.00
N GLU A 47 -4.32 4.86 8.65
CA GLU A 47 -5.28 4.38 9.64
C GLU A 47 -4.77 3.11 10.32
N ALA A 48 -5.06 2.99 11.61
CA ALA A 48 -4.74 1.77 12.35
C ALA A 48 -5.53 0.59 11.80
N VAL A 49 -4.94 -0.61 11.91
CA VAL A 49 -5.63 -1.85 11.53
C VAL A 49 -6.87 -2.02 12.39
N GLU A 50 -7.99 -2.39 11.76
CA GLU A 50 -9.22 -2.76 12.46
C GLU A 50 -9.04 -4.12 13.14
N GLU A 51 -8.53 -4.11 14.38
CA GLU A 51 -8.20 -5.32 15.16
C GLU A 51 -9.39 -6.29 15.30
N ASP A 52 -10.62 -5.76 15.43
CA ASP A 52 -11.84 -6.57 15.51
C ASP A 52 -12.09 -7.37 14.21
N LEU A 53 -11.84 -6.76 13.05
CA LEU A 53 -11.96 -7.44 11.76
C LEU A 53 -10.82 -8.42 11.56
N LEU A 54 -9.59 -8.02 11.91
CA LEU A 54 -8.41 -8.87 11.81
C LEU A 54 -8.60 -10.15 12.63
N THR A 55 -9.01 -10.04 13.88
CA THR A 55 -9.24 -11.20 14.77
C THR A 55 -10.40 -12.06 14.28
N ARG A 56 -11.44 -11.45 13.69
CA ARG A 56 -12.60 -12.19 13.15
C ARG A 56 -12.23 -13.04 11.93
N TYR A 57 -11.41 -12.52 11.02
CA TYR A 57 -11.03 -13.23 9.78
C TYR A 57 -9.77 -14.08 9.95
N ASN A 58 -8.85 -13.68 10.83
CA ASN A 58 -7.58 -14.36 11.13
C ASN A 58 -7.45 -14.62 12.64
N PRO A 59 -8.26 -15.53 13.22
CA PRO A 59 -8.27 -15.77 14.67
C PRO A 59 -6.93 -16.25 15.25
N SER A 60 -6.09 -16.90 14.43
CA SER A 60 -4.75 -17.34 14.84
C SER A 60 -3.70 -16.22 14.85
N TYR A 61 -4.04 -14.99 14.44
CA TYR A 61 -3.08 -13.87 14.35
C TYR A 61 -2.41 -13.54 15.69
N HIS A 62 -3.13 -13.72 16.80
CA HIS A 62 -2.63 -13.49 18.16
C HIS A 62 -2.12 -14.75 18.86
N GLU A 63 -2.14 -15.90 18.20
CA GLU A 63 -1.61 -17.14 18.78
C GLU A 63 -0.08 -17.15 18.64
N ALA A 64 0.64 -17.49 19.71
CA ALA A 64 2.07 -17.69 19.62
C ALA A 64 2.35 -18.85 18.65
N ALA A 65 3.28 -18.65 17.70
CA ALA A 65 3.74 -19.74 16.84
C ALA A 65 4.22 -20.90 17.73
N ALA A 66 3.51 -22.03 17.67
CA ALA A 66 3.85 -23.24 18.40
C ALA A 66 5.15 -23.88 17.90
#